data_AF-A0AAN7DPJ9-F1
#
_entry.id   AF-A0AAN7DPJ9-F1
#
_cell.length_a   1.000
_cell.length_b   1.000
_cell.length_c   1.000
_cell.angle_alpha   90.00
_cell.angle_beta   90.00
_cell.angle_gamma   90.00
#
_symmetry.space_group_name_H-M   'P 1'
#
loop_
_entity.id
_entity.type
_entity.pdbx_description
1 polymer ?
#
loop_
_entity_poly.entity_id
_entity_poly.type
_entity_poly.pdbx_seq_one_letter_code
_entity_poly.pdbx_strand_id
1 'polypeptide(L)'
;MFRYTLMILLHCAACILPTAYGFCVYNFSKDTSFYMRQETPNTGGTYWSRFKVESLGPDGKACCPYTSFDCDRNSNPDDIVFIAFRANRAGAEVGYTFSINLPAGGWIEFYSGGPEDPEFSVFKPNGEPFQYEYQKYVKNTMLN
;
A
#
# COMPACT_ATOMS: atom_id res chain seq x y z
N MET A 1 -48.15 19.89 17.33
CA MET A 1 -47.79 19.15 16.10
C MET A 1 -46.42 19.62 15.62
N PHE A 2 -45.33 19.28 16.32
CA PHE A 2 -43.94 19.53 15.87
C PHE A 2 -43.04 18.51 16.56
N ARG A 3 -43.05 17.28 16.04
CA ARG A 3 -42.31 16.12 16.59
C ARG A 3 -41.31 15.51 15.58
N TYR A 4 -40.92 16.24 14.53
CA TYR A 4 -40.15 15.65 13.42
C TYR A 4 -38.95 16.50 12.95
N THR A 5 -38.42 17.38 13.80
CA THR A 5 -37.26 18.21 13.45
C THR A 5 -35.99 17.80 14.22
N LEU A 6 -35.78 16.49 14.40
CA LEU A 6 -34.60 15.96 15.11
C LEU A 6 -33.96 14.73 14.44
N MET A 7 -34.19 14.49 13.15
CA MET A 7 -33.63 13.31 12.46
C MET A 7 -33.25 13.55 10.97
N ILE A 8 -32.74 14.73 10.61
CA ILE A 8 -32.21 14.96 9.23
C ILE A 8 -30.78 15.54 9.22
N LEU A 9 -30.12 15.70 10.37
CA LEU A 9 -28.72 16.17 10.44
C LEU A 9 -27.71 15.08 10.84
N LEU A 10 -28.13 13.81 10.86
CA LEU A 10 -27.28 12.68 11.26
C LEU A 10 -27.05 11.65 10.13
N HIS A 11 -27.12 12.06 8.85
CA HIS A 11 -27.00 11.16 7.70
C HIS A 11 -26.00 11.61 6.61
N CYS A 12 -25.20 12.66 6.82
CA CYS A 12 -24.16 13.07 5.86
C CYS A 12 -22.72 12.78 6.29
N ALA A 13 -22.50 12.10 7.41
CA ALA A 13 -21.15 11.79 7.91
C ALA A 13 -20.69 10.33 7.65
N ALA A 14 -21.55 9.51 7.04
CA ALA A 14 -21.19 8.15 6.61
C ALA A 14 -20.99 8.16 5.09
N CYS A 15 -19.85 7.66 4.63
CA CYS A 15 -19.48 7.42 3.22
C CYS A 15 -18.70 8.52 2.47
N ILE A 16 -17.80 9.25 3.13
CA ILE A 16 -16.55 9.65 2.45
C ILE A 16 -15.50 8.60 2.81
N LEU A 17 -15.70 7.37 2.31
CA LEU A 17 -14.56 6.45 2.22
C LEU A 17 -13.56 7.16 1.30
N PRO A 18 -12.28 7.31 1.70
CA PRO A 18 -11.28 7.80 0.78
C PRO A 18 -11.22 6.81 -0.38
N THR A 19 -11.85 7.15 -1.51
CA THR A 19 -11.60 6.45 -2.75
C THR A 19 -10.13 6.65 -3.03
N ALA A 20 -9.32 5.64 -2.74
CA ALA A 20 -7.91 5.72 -3.02
C ALA A 20 -7.79 5.76 -4.55
N TYR A 21 -7.46 6.93 -5.09
CA TYR A 21 -7.27 7.18 -6.52
C TYR A 21 -6.01 6.49 -7.07
N GLY A 22 -5.52 5.48 -6.36
CA GLY A 22 -4.25 4.80 -6.54
C GLY A 22 -3.90 3.95 -5.33
N PHE A 23 -2.95 3.04 -5.49
CA PHE A 23 -2.56 2.20 -4.39
C PHE A 23 -1.76 3.04 -3.40
N CYS A 24 -2.14 2.97 -2.13
CA CYS A 24 -1.46 3.69 -1.06
C CYS A 24 -0.75 2.73 -0.11
N VAL A 25 0.33 3.20 0.47
CA VAL A 25 1.08 2.53 1.54
C VAL A 25 1.06 3.44 2.75
N TYR A 26 0.58 2.91 3.87
CA TYR A 26 0.55 3.57 5.16
C TYR A 26 1.49 2.84 6.12
N ASN A 27 2.37 3.60 6.78
CA ASN A 27 3.26 3.07 7.80
C ASN A 27 2.78 3.52 9.17
N PHE A 28 2.04 2.70 9.88
CA PHE A 28 1.63 2.93 11.27
C PHE A 28 2.59 2.35 12.30
N SER A 29 3.68 1.71 11.87
CA SER A 29 4.73 1.25 12.77
C SER A 29 5.41 2.43 13.46
N LYS A 30 5.96 2.18 14.66
CA LYS A 30 6.55 3.24 15.50
C LYS A 30 8.07 3.39 15.36
N ASP A 31 8.75 2.37 14.83
CA ASP A 31 10.20 2.28 14.85
C ASP A 31 10.79 1.79 13.51
N THR A 32 9.94 1.48 12.53
CA THR A 32 10.35 0.88 11.27
C THR A 32 10.12 1.84 10.12
N SER A 33 11.08 1.90 9.22
CA SER A 33 10.92 2.53 7.92
C SER A 33 10.90 1.49 6.81
N PHE A 34 10.21 1.77 5.72
CA PHE A 34 10.10 0.83 4.61
C PHE A 34 10.68 1.40 3.32
N TYR A 35 11.59 0.66 2.71
CA TYR A 35 11.89 0.81 1.28
C TYR A 35 10.85 0.01 0.49
N MET A 36 10.36 0.55 -0.62
CA MET A 36 9.40 -0.14 -1.48
C MET A 36 9.55 0.24 -2.95
N ARG A 37 9.21 -0.70 -3.83
CA ARG A 37 9.18 -0.51 -5.28
C ARG A 37 8.11 -1.39 -5.89
N GLN A 38 7.43 -0.89 -6.91
CA GLN A 38 6.51 -1.71 -7.70
C GLN A 38 7.26 -2.74 -8.56
N GLU A 39 6.81 -4.00 -8.50
CA GLU A 39 7.27 -5.11 -9.33
C GLU A 39 6.40 -5.26 -10.59
N THR A 40 6.93 -5.95 -11.60
CA THR A 40 6.18 -6.30 -12.80
C THR A 40 6.67 -7.64 -13.35
N PRO A 41 5.79 -8.46 -13.94
CA PRO A 41 6.22 -9.50 -14.86
C PRO A 41 6.69 -8.88 -16.19
N ASN A 42 7.92 -9.19 -16.63
CA ASN A 42 8.57 -8.81 -17.90
C ASN A 42 8.82 -7.31 -18.16
N THR A 43 10.00 -6.82 -17.76
CA THR A 43 10.38 -5.41 -17.86
C THR A 43 11.21 -5.05 -19.10
N GLY A 44 10.64 -4.18 -19.94
CA GLY A 44 11.37 -3.32 -20.87
C GLY A 44 11.76 -1.96 -20.24
N GLY A 45 11.96 -0.94 -21.08
CA GLY A 45 12.61 0.34 -20.73
C GLY A 45 11.93 1.29 -19.72
N THR A 46 10.76 0.97 -19.15
CA THR A 46 10.06 1.84 -18.16
C THR A 46 10.36 1.46 -16.71
N TYR A 47 11.44 0.71 -16.46
CA TYR A 47 11.78 0.24 -15.12
C TYR A 47 12.00 1.36 -14.09
N TRP A 48 12.50 2.52 -14.54
CA TRP A 48 12.97 3.60 -13.67
C TRP A 48 11.92 4.67 -13.32
N SER A 49 10.78 4.72 -14.02
CA SER A 49 9.72 5.71 -13.77
C SER A 49 8.67 5.26 -12.74
N ARG A 50 8.78 4.03 -12.23
CA ARG A 50 7.75 3.41 -11.39
C ARG A 50 7.77 3.90 -9.95
N PHE A 51 6.65 3.61 -9.27
CA PHE A 51 6.53 3.83 -7.83
C PHE A 51 7.75 3.29 -7.07
N LYS A 52 8.42 4.19 -6.37
CA LYS A 52 9.56 3.88 -5.51
C LYS A 52 9.50 4.81 -4.31
N VAL A 53 9.70 4.25 -3.13
CA VAL A 53 9.92 5.01 -1.90
C VAL A 53 11.20 4.49 -1.27
N GLU A 54 12.21 5.36 -1.16
CA GLU A 54 13.52 4.99 -0.60
C GLU A 54 13.44 4.73 0.91
N SER A 55 12.59 5.49 1.60
CA SER A 55 12.35 5.33 3.03
C SER A 55 11.00 5.95 3.40
N LEU A 56 10.03 5.11 3.74
CA LEU A 56 8.76 5.51 4.32
C LEU A 56 8.86 5.37 5.84
N GLY A 57 9.12 6.48 6.53
CA GLY A 57 9.25 6.51 7.99
C GLY A 57 7.93 6.25 8.75
N PRO A 58 8.00 6.11 10.09
CA PRO A 58 6.84 6.00 10.96
C PRO A 58 5.78 7.08 10.71
N ASP A 59 4.51 6.68 10.80
CA ASP A 59 3.31 7.48 10.49
C ASP A 59 3.29 8.08 9.06
N GLY A 60 4.17 7.59 8.18
CA GLY A 60 4.31 8.03 6.79
C GLY A 60 3.25 7.45 5.85
N LYS A 61 3.01 8.15 4.75
CA LYS A 61 2.13 7.74 3.65
C LYS A 61 2.80 7.97 2.29
N ALA A 62 2.63 7.03 1.37
CA ALA A 62 2.96 7.20 -0.05
C ALA A 62 1.87 6.58 -0.93
N CYS A 63 1.56 7.19 -2.07
CA CYS A 63 0.54 6.67 -2.99
C CYS A 63 1.00 6.76 -4.44
N CYS A 64 0.52 5.84 -5.27
CA CYS A 64 0.70 5.86 -6.71
C CYS A 64 -0.66 5.88 -7.40
N PRO A 65 -1.04 6.96 -8.11
CA PRO A 65 -2.36 7.07 -8.73
C PRO A 65 -2.57 5.99 -9.80
N TYR A 66 -3.64 5.17 -9.71
CA TYR A 66 -3.88 4.08 -10.68
C TYR A 66 -4.14 4.60 -12.10
N THR A 67 -4.51 5.87 -12.23
CA THR A 67 -4.68 6.54 -13.52
C THR A 67 -3.35 6.86 -14.20
N SER A 68 -2.22 6.71 -13.50
CA SER A 68 -0.89 6.86 -14.10
C SER A 68 -0.43 5.51 -14.64
N PHE A 69 0.04 5.52 -15.88
CA PHE A 69 0.62 4.34 -16.55
C PHE A 69 1.77 3.70 -15.76
N ASP A 70 2.50 4.50 -14.98
CA ASP A 70 3.62 4.02 -14.14
C ASP A 70 3.15 3.24 -12.90
N CYS A 71 1.90 3.43 -12.48
CA CYS A 71 1.28 2.78 -11.31
C CYS A 71 0.36 1.64 -11.72
N ASP A 72 -0.46 1.85 -12.74
CA ASP A 72 -1.28 0.82 -13.36
C ASP A 72 -1.47 1.13 -14.85
N ARG A 73 -1.20 0.13 -15.68
CA ARG A 73 -1.23 0.25 -17.13
C ARG A 73 -2.65 0.38 -17.66
N ASN A 74 -3.61 -0.25 -17.00
CA ASN A 74 -4.97 -0.38 -17.51
C ASN A 74 -5.92 0.69 -16.94
N SER A 75 -5.45 1.49 -15.99
CA SER A 75 -6.24 2.50 -15.27
C SER A 75 -7.50 1.91 -14.62
N ASN A 76 -7.39 0.69 -14.13
CA ASN A 76 -8.46 -0.04 -13.48
C ASN A 76 -8.13 -0.23 -11.99
N PRO A 77 -8.94 0.31 -11.06
CA PRO A 77 -8.66 0.22 -9.62
C PRO A 77 -8.64 -1.22 -9.07
N ASP A 78 -9.26 -2.17 -9.77
CA ASP A 78 -9.30 -3.58 -9.36
C ASP A 78 -8.15 -4.42 -9.93
N ASP A 79 -7.30 -3.85 -10.79
CA ASP A 79 -6.15 -4.57 -11.34
C ASP A 79 -5.13 -4.89 -10.25
N ILE A 80 -4.49 -6.04 -10.37
CA ILE A 80 -3.51 -6.50 -9.38
C ILE A 80 -2.12 -5.94 -9.72
N VAL A 81 -1.56 -5.21 -8.75
CA VAL A 81 -0.16 -4.76 -8.78
C VAL A 81 0.65 -5.50 -7.72
N PHE A 82 1.96 -5.56 -7.92
CA PHE A 82 2.88 -6.20 -6.98
C PHE A 82 3.84 -5.14 -6.44
N ILE A 83 4.08 -5.15 -5.14
CA ILE A 83 5.07 -4.29 -4.49
C ILE A 83 6.11 -5.14 -3.78
N ALA A 84 7.37 -4.86 -4.05
CA ALA A 84 8.48 -5.34 -3.26
C ALA A 84 8.78 -4.35 -2.14
N PHE A 85 9.00 -4.80 -0.92
CA PHE A 85 9.41 -3.95 0.19
C PHE A 85 10.44 -4.59 1.11
N ARG A 86 11.20 -3.74 1.80
CA ARG A 86 12.16 -4.10 2.85
C ARG A 86 11.96 -3.18 4.04
N ALA A 87 12.00 -3.75 5.23
CA ALA A 87 12.00 -3.00 6.48
C ALA A 87 13.43 -2.56 6.85
N ASN A 88 13.56 -1.36 7.41
CA ASN A 88 14.78 -0.83 8.00
C ASN A 88 14.46 -0.38 9.45
N ARG A 89 15.19 -0.97 10.41
CA ARG A 89 14.99 -0.86 11.85
C ARG A 89 16.21 -0.23 12.49
N ALA A 90 16.05 0.90 13.18
CA ALA A 90 17.16 1.58 13.88
C ALA A 90 18.42 1.80 13.00
N GLY A 91 18.24 1.99 11.69
CA GLY A 91 19.33 2.13 10.72
C GLY A 91 19.90 0.83 10.14
N ALA A 92 19.39 -0.33 10.57
CA ALA A 92 19.73 -1.65 10.04
C ALA A 92 18.61 -2.22 9.16
N GLU A 93 18.94 -2.50 7.90
CA GLU A 93 18.04 -3.15 6.95
C GLU A 93 17.82 -4.62 7.32
N VAL A 94 16.56 -5.06 7.30
CA VAL A 94 16.20 -6.47 7.50
C VAL A 94 16.68 -7.30 6.31
N GLY A 95 17.19 -8.50 6.57
CA GLY A 95 17.80 -9.39 5.57
C GLY A 95 16.84 -10.07 4.59
N TYR A 96 15.61 -9.57 4.43
CA TYR A 96 14.59 -10.16 3.57
C TYR A 96 13.87 -9.10 2.73
N THR A 97 13.42 -9.50 1.55
CA THR A 97 12.50 -8.74 0.69
C THR A 97 11.17 -9.46 0.63
N PHE A 98 10.09 -8.72 0.79
CA PHE A 98 8.74 -9.24 0.62
C PHE A 98 8.20 -8.73 -0.71
N SER A 99 7.57 -9.60 -1.50
CA SER A 99 6.71 -9.21 -2.61
C SER A 99 5.28 -9.51 -2.21
N ILE A 100 4.37 -8.56 -2.39
CA ILE A 100 2.95 -8.70 -2.06
C ILE A 100 2.10 -8.14 -3.19
N ASN A 101 0.95 -8.77 -3.44
CA ASN A 101 -0.05 -8.26 -4.36
C ASN A 101 -1.13 -7.40 -3.67
N LEU A 102 -1.62 -6.40 -4.39
CA LEU A 102 -2.72 -5.54 -3.93
C LEU A 102 -3.49 -4.95 -5.12
N PRO A 103 -4.75 -4.54 -4.94
CA PRO A 103 -5.49 -3.81 -5.96
C PRO A 103 -4.86 -2.44 -6.25
N ALA A 104 -4.85 -2.03 -7.51
CA ALA A 104 -4.27 -0.78 -7.98
C ALA A 104 -4.91 0.47 -7.38
N GLY A 105 -6.18 0.41 -6.97
CA GLY A 105 -6.87 1.46 -6.21
C GLY A 105 -7.00 1.14 -4.71
N GLY A 106 -6.34 0.10 -4.22
CA GLY A 106 -6.40 -0.34 -2.83
C GLY A 106 -5.40 0.36 -1.92
N TRP A 107 -5.11 -0.23 -0.76
CA TRP A 107 -3.98 0.20 0.05
C TRP A 107 -3.48 -0.91 0.96
N ILE A 108 -2.27 -0.71 1.48
CA ILE A 108 -1.63 -1.55 2.49
C ILE A 108 -1.30 -0.70 3.72
N GLU A 109 -1.55 -1.28 4.90
CA GLU A 109 -1.23 -0.69 6.20
C GLU A 109 -0.19 -1.56 6.90
N PHE A 110 0.94 -0.99 7.28
CA PHE A 110 1.97 -1.65 8.08
C PHE A 110 1.81 -1.24 9.55
N TYR A 111 1.64 -2.19 10.45
CA TYR A 111 1.45 -1.92 11.88
C TYR A 111 2.68 -2.23 12.71
N SER A 112 3.41 -3.27 12.32
CA SER A 112 4.66 -3.62 12.96
C SER A 112 5.69 -4.01 11.93
N GLY A 113 6.92 -3.60 12.18
CA GLY A 113 8.07 -4.14 11.50
C GLY A 113 8.94 -4.93 12.45
N GLY A 114 8.45 -5.44 13.60
CA GLY A 114 9.23 -6.07 14.68
C GLY A 114 10.08 -7.27 14.26
N PRO A 115 10.89 -7.92 15.13
CA PRO A 115 11.95 -8.90 14.77
C PRO A 115 11.54 -9.98 13.76
N GLU A 116 10.26 -10.34 13.78
CA GLU A 116 9.59 -11.29 12.91
C GLU A 116 9.19 -10.68 11.54
N ASP A 117 8.23 -11.31 10.87
CA ASP A 117 7.67 -10.78 9.62
C ASP A 117 6.84 -9.52 9.90
N PRO A 118 6.89 -8.51 9.01
CA PRO A 118 6.09 -7.30 9.16
C PRO A 118 4.60 -7.65 9.26
N GLU A 119 3.90 -7.03 10.19
CA GLU A 119 2.45 -7.14 10.29
C GLU A 119 1.81 -6.08 9.39
N PHE A 120 0.98 -6.53 8.46
CA PHE A 120 0.29 -5.66 7.53
C PHE A 120 -1.09 -6.18 7.18
N SER A 121 -1.93 -5.27 6.68
CA SER A 121 -3.25 -5.59 6.11
C SER A 121 -3.40 -4.90 4.76
N VAL A 122 -4.09 -5.56 3.83
CA VAL A 122 -4.35 -5.04 2.49
C VAL A 122 -5.84 -4.87 2.30
N PHE A 123 -6.22 -3.76 1.68
CA PHE A 123 -7.60 -3.36 1.48
C PHE A 123 -7.87 -3.06 0.01
N LYS A 124 -9.09 -3.34 -0.40
CA LYS A 124 -9.65 -2.98 -1.71
C LYS A 124 -9.96 -1.47 -1.76
N PRO A 125 -10.22 -0.91 -2.96
CA PRO A 125 -10.60 0.50 -3.11
C PRO A 125 -11.85 0.91 -2.30
N ASN A 126 -12.75 -0.05 -2.05
CA ASN A 126 -13.97 0.15 -1.25
C ASN A 126 -13.75 -0.03 0.26
N GLY A 127 -12.53 -0.32 0.71
CA GLY A 127 -12.18 -0.53 2.12
C GLY A 127 -12.50 -1.90 2.69
N GLU A 128 -12.96 -2.85 1.87
CA GLU A 128 -13.03 -4.24 2.29
C GLU A 128 -11.63 -4.86 2.37
N PRO A 129 -11.38 -5.82 3.28
CA PRO A 129 -10.16 -6.60 3.29
C PRO A 129 -9.92 -7.31 1.95
N PHE A 130 -8.66 -7.31 1.51
CA PHE A 130 -8.21 -8.03 0.33
C PHE A 130 -7.43 -9.29 0.73
N GLN A 131 -7.74 -10.42 0.10
CA GLN A 131 -6.98 -11.66 0.28
C GLN A 131 -5.74 -11.59 -0.60
N TYR A 132 -4.59 -11.35 0.02
CA TYR A 132 -3.32 -11.19 -0.68
C TYR A 132 -2.48 -12.48 -0.65
N GLU A 133 -1.59 -12.58 -1.61
CA GLU A 133 -0.48 -13.53 -1.64
C GLU A 133 0.81 -12.74 -1.45
N TYR A 134 1.75 -13.31 -0.69
CA TYR A 134 3.06 -12.72 -0.54
C TYR A 134 4.17 -13.78 -0.62
N GLN A 135 5.33 -13.35 -1.07
CA GLN A 135 6.54 -14.16 -1.13
C GLN A 135 7.65 -13.46 -0.34
N LYS A 136 8.41 -14.24 0.44
CA LYS A 136 9.55 -13.77 1.21
C LYS A 136 10.83 -14.33 0.61
N TYR A 137 11.74 -13.45 0.20
CA TYR A 137 13.05 -13.81 -0.34
C TYR A 137 14.17 -13.32 0.56
N VAL A 138 15.28 -14.08 0.61
CA VAL A 138 16.52 -13.61 1.22
C VAL A 138 17.06 -12.41 0.43
N LYS A 139 17.65 -11.43 1.12
CA LYS A 139 18.25 -10.23 0.54
C LYS A 139 19.13 -10.57 -0.68
N ASN A 140 18.95 -9.80 -1.77
CA ASN A 140 19.62 -9.88 -3.09
C ASN A 140 18.91 -10.67 -4.21
N THR A 141 17.76 -11.32 -3.96
CA THR A 141 17.05 -12.01 -5.05
C THR A 141 16.19 -11.07 -5.90
N MET A 142 15.65 -9.99 -5.31
CA MET A 142 14.96 -8.91 -6.02
C MET A 142 15.18 -7.56 -5.32
N LEU A 143 15.09 -6.48 -6.10
CA LEU A 143 15.46 -5.08 -5.85
C LEU A 143 16.91 -4.70 -6.24
N ASN A 144 17.13 -4.56 -7.55
CA ASN A 144 18.07 -3.57 -8.14
C ASN A 144 17.29 -2.37 -8.65
#